data_AF-A0A0X3W2V8-F1
#
_entry.id   AF-A0A0X3W2V8-F1
#
_cell.length_a   1.000
_cell.length_b   1.000
_cell.length_c   1.000
_cell.angle_alpha   90.00
_cell.angle_beta   90.00
_cell.angle_gamma   90.00
#
_symmetry.space_group_name_H-M   'P 1'
#
loop_
_entity.id
_entity.type
_entity.pdbx_description
1 polymer ?
#
loop_
_entity_poly.entity_id
_entity_poly.type
_entity_poly.pdbx_seq_one_letter_code
_entity_poly.pdbx_strand_id
1 'polypeptide(L)'
;MSYVGPEFDPSPPTKRGVGRPITVAVAALVPTCLAGWLVYQATSGPGGDDPARSLPASPSASTGQSAPSEPGSPTPSASGKDDKGDKGDKDNKKDGEGKGDGNDSSTKPPAGRPAANGPLKGKTVVIDPGHNPGNFRHATEINRKVDIGTNSKECDTTGTSTNDGYTEAEFTLDLAHRLRALLEKQGATVKLTQDGDRPWGPCVDERARIGNKAGADAVVSLHADGSGAGNRGYHVIMPGKVRSGAADTSAIVIPSKELGERIAGKFVEVTGSAPSNYIGDGTGLDTRTDLGGLNLSTVPKVFVECGNMRDAKDSALLKSGEWRQKAARGISEGIEGFLRG
;
A
#
# COMPACT_ATOMS: atom_id res chain seq x y z
N MET A 1 7.56 -60.38 25.68
CA MET A 1 7.89 -61.66 25.02
C MET A 1 7.75 -61.46 23.52
N SER A 2 8.82 -61.52 22.72
CA SER A 2 9.58 -62.73 22.32
C SER A 2 8.77 -63.53 21.28
N TYR A 3 8.87 -63.28 19.97
CA TYR A 3 10.01 -63.42 19.02
C TYR A 3 10.08 -64.82 18.40
N VAL A 4 9.70 -64.95 17.11
CA VAL A 4 10.17 -65.97 16.15
C VAL A 4 9.97 -65.49 14.70
N GLY A 5 10.91 -65.88 13.82
CA GLY A 5 10.78 -66.10 12.37
C GLY A 5 11.52 -67.43 12.06
N PRO A 6 12.13 -67.68 10.88
CA PRO A 6 12.10 -66.98 9.58
C PRO A 6 11.71 -67.95 8.40
N GLU A 7 12.59 -68.15 7.40
CA GLU A 7 12.58 -69.15 6.28
C GLU A 7 11.66 -68.85 5.05
N PHE A 8 12.00 -69.13 3.76
CA PHE A 8 13.22 -69.45 2.96
C PHE A 8 12.96 -68.87 1.52
N ASP A 9 13.83 -68.07 0.87
CA ASP A 9 14.94 -68.38 -0.09
C ASP A 9 14.52 -69.11 -1.41
N PRO A 10 15.15 -68.95 -2.63
CA PRO A 10 16.48 -68.38 -2.95
C PRO A 10 16.62 -67.42 -4.17
N SER A 11 17.85 -66.93 -4.39
CA SER A 11 18.41 -66.24 -5.61
C SER A 11 18.92 -67.25 -6.68
N PRO A 12 19.50 -66.94 -7.89
CA PRO A 12 20.27 -65.75 -8.37
C PRO A 12 19.95 -65.38 -9.88
N PRO A 13 20.84 -64.77 -10.75
CA PRO A 13 22.18 -64.18 -10.59
C PRO A 13 22.40 -62.78 -11.21
N THR A 14 23.63 -62.26 -11.05
CA THR A 14 24.09 -60.93 -11.47
C THR A 14 24.60 -60.84 -12.91
N LYS A 15 24.53 -59.63 -13.51
CA LYS A 15 25.52 -59.14 -14.48
C LYS A 15 25.84 -57.66 -14.22
N ARG A 16 27.13 -57.29 -14.33
CA ARG A 16 27.62 -55.90 -14.26
C ARG A 16 27.65 -55.28 -15.67
N GLY A 17 27.36 -53.99 -15.77
CA GLY A 17 27.52 -53.17 -16.99
C GLY A 17 28.30 -51.90 -16.69
N VAL A 18 29.30 -51.58 -17.53
CA VAL A 18 30.27 -50.49 -17.33
C VAL A 18 29.60 -49.11 -17.41
N GLY A 19 30.01 -48.17 -16.56
CA GLY A 19 29.43 -46.82 -16.47
C GLY A 19 30.13 -45.74 -17.30
N ARG A 20 29.49 -44.57 -17.39
CA ARG A 20 30.05 -43.28 -17.81
C ARG A 20 29.31 -42.16 -17.07
N PRO A 21 29.96 -41.05 -16.68
CA PRO A 21 29.30 -39.99 -15.92
C PRO A 21 28.37 -39.17 -16.83
N ILE A 22 27.15 -38.88 -16.36
CA ILE A 22 26.26 -37.88 -16.97
C ILE A 22 26.54 -36.55 -16.26
N THR A 23 27.26 -35.66 -16.94
CA THR A 23 27.47 -34.29 -16.48
C THR A 23 26.15 -33.52 -16.60
N VAL A 24 25.47 -33.25 -15.49
CA VAL A 24 24.26 -32.44 -15.47
C VAL A 24 24.64 -30.97 -15.67
N ALA A 25 24.57 -30.50 -16.92
CA ALA A 25 24.72 -29.10 -17.25
C ALA A 25 23.47 -28.32 -16.80
N VAL A 26 23.54 -27.66 -15.64
CA VAL A 26 22.48 -26.74 -15.18
C VAL A 26 22.53 -25.47 -16.04
N ALA A 27 21.69 -25.42 -17.05
CA ALA A 27 21.51 -24.23 -17.87
C ALA A 27 20.78 -23.14 -17.08
N ALA A 28 21.53 -22.18 -16.53
CA ALA A 28 20.98 -21.04 -15.81
C ALA A 28 20.29 -20.07 -16.78
N LEU A 29 18.96 -20.18 -16.90
CA LEU A 29 18.14 -19.23 -17.66
C LEU A 29 18.02 -17.90 -16.90
N VAL A 30 18.96 -17.00 -17.16
CA VAL A 30 18.89 -15.59 -16.74
C VAL A 30 17.87 -14.85 -17.61
N PRO A 31 16.89 -14.11 -17.04
CA PRO A 31 15.95 -13.32 -17.82
C PRO A 31 16.65 -12.16 -18.57
N THR A 32 16.73 -12.25 -19.90
CA THR A 32 17.41 -11.29 -20.78
C THR A 32 16.61 -10.02 -21.05
N CYS A 33 16.13 -9.34 -20.00
CA CYS A 33 15.29 -8.14 -20.12
C CYS A 33 16.05 -6.80 -20.17
N LEU A 34 17.38 -6.79 -19.97
CA LEU A 34 18.20 -5.56 -19.99
C LEU A 34 19.04 -5.37 -21.27
N ALA A 35 19.17 -6.40 -22.12
CA ALA A 35 19.96 -6.31 -23.36
C ALA A 35 19.23 -5.53 -24.48
N GLY A 36 17.90 -5.67 -24.59
CA GLY A 36 17.12 -5.05 -25.68
C GLY A 36 17.09 -3.52 -25.64
N TRP A 37 17.16 -2.92 -24.44
CA TRP A 37 17.09 -1.47 -24.28
C TRP A 37 18.35 -0.74 -24.76
N LEU A 38 19.53 -1.34 -24.57
CA LEU A 38 20.80 -0.76 -24.99
C LEU A 38 21.02 -0.82 -26.51
N VAL A 39 20.42 -1.78 -27.21
CA VAL A 39 20.47 -1.86 -28.68
C VAL A 39 19.64 -0.73 -29.32
N TYR A 40 18.47 -0.40 -28.75
CA TYR A 40 17.59 0.65 -29.29
C TYR A 40 18.26 2.04 -29.27
N GLN A 41 18.98 2.39 -28.19
CA GLN A 41 19.73 3.65 -28.14
C GLN A 41 21.00 3.67 -29.02
N ALA A 42 21.51 2.50 -29.46
CA ALA A 42 22.70 2.42 -30.32
C ALA A 42 22.39 2.61 -31.82
N THR A 43 21.13 2.45 -32.24
CA THR A 43 20.72 2.55 -33.66
C THR A 43 19.99 3.84 -34.03
N SER A 44 19.56 4.64 -33.05
CA SER A 44 18.72 5.84 -33.25
C SER A 44 19.55 7.14 -33.30
N GLY A 45 20.54 7.20 -34.19
CA GLY A 45 21.27 8.44 -34.52
C GLY A 45 20.43 9.39 -35.40
N PRO A 46 20.63 10.72 -35.33
CA PRO A 46 19.76 11.68 -35.98
C PRO A 46 20.06 11.89 -37.48
N GLY A 47 19.04 11.68 -38.31
CA GLY A 47 18.99 12.11 -39.71
C GLY A 47 17.75 11.55 -40.42
N GLY A 48 17.01 12.30 -41.24
CA GLY A 48 17.09 13.74 -41.49
C GLY A 48 16.65 14.11 -42.91
N ASP A 49 15.41 14.59 -43.07
CA ASP A 49 14.89 15.13 -44.33
C ASP A 49 13.94 16.31 -44.03
N ASP A 50 14.41 17.54 -44.25
CA ASP A 50 13.64 18.79 -44.28
C ASP A 50 13.62 19.29 -45.73
N PRO A 51 12.47 19.71 -46.27
CA PRO A 51 12.23 21.16 -46.33
C PRO A 51 10.76 21.57 -46.07
N ALA A 52 10.42 22.84 -45.79
CA ALA A 52 11.13 24.07 -46.17
C ALA A 52 11.07 25.22 -45.13
N ARG A 53 11.97 26.19 -45.31
CA ARG A 53 12.11 27.42 -44.51
C ARG A 53 10.96 28.42 -44.74
N SER A 54 10.49 29.07 -43.67
CA SER A 54 10.21 30.53 -43.66
C SER A 54 10.03 31.13 -42.26
N LEU A 55 11.00 31.98 -41.85
CA LEU A 55 10.93 33.04 -40.83
C LEU A 55 11.80 34.19 -41.38
N PRO A 56 11.50 35.49 -41.15
CA PRO A 56 11.25 36.13 -39.84
C PRO A 56 9.97 37.01 -39.85
N ALA A 57 9.66 37.96 -38.95
CA ALA A 57 10.43 38.61 -37.89
C ALA A 57 9.52 39.14 -36.74
N SER A 58 10.14 39.59 -35.65
CA SER A 58 9.52 40.48 -34.65
C SER A 58 9.59 41.96 -35.09
N PRO A 59 8.70 42.82 -34.58
CA PRO A 59 9.00 44.24 -34.38
C PRO A 59 9.00 44.63 -32.88
N SER A 60 9.74 45.69 -32.55
CA SER A 60 9.75 46.33 -31.22
C SER A 60 8.78 47.52 -31.14
N ALA A 61 8.65 48.11 -29.96
CA ALA A 61 7.60 49.09 -29.63
C ALA A 61 7.85 50.53 -30.12
N SER A 62 6.77 51.31 -30.23
CA SER A 62 6.74 52.77 -30.09
C SER A 62 5.46 53.18 -29.33
N THR A 63 5.59 53.55 -28.05
CA THR A 63 5.48 54.94 -27.54
C THR A 63 4.15 55.68 -27.82
N GLY A 64 3.37 55.90 -26.75
CA GLY A 64 2.33 56.92 -26.66
C GLY A 64 2.27 57.46 -25.23
N GLN A 65 2.88 58.62 -24.98
CA GLN A 65 2.96 59.23 -23.64
C GLN A 65 1.81 60.21 -23.40
N SER A 66 1.27 60.23 -22.18
CA SER A 66 0.74 61.44 -21.50
C SER A 66 0.61 61.19 -19.99
N ALA A 67 1.08 62.15 -19.20
CA ALA A 67 1.10 62.18 -17.73
C ALA A 67 1.39 63.65 -17.30
N PRO A 68 1.49 64.00 -16.01
CA PRO A 68 1.01 63.35 -14.78
C PRO A 68 0.03 64.25 -13.98
N SER A 69 -0.43 63.82 -12.80
CA SER A 69 -0.78 64.72 -11.68
C SER A 69 -0.83 63.98 -10.34
N GLU A 70 0.09 64.31 -9.46
CA GLU A 70 0.11 64.08 -8.00
C GLU A 70 0.33 65.46 -7.32
N PRO A 71 0.26 65.65 -5.98
CA PRO A 71 0.25 64.65 -4.90
C PRO A 71 -0.90 64.80 -3.88
N GLY A 72 -0.99 63.90 -2.89
CA GLY A 72 -1.92 64.05 -1.76
C GLY A 72 -1.91 62.95 -0.70
N SER A 73 -0.93 62.95 0.21
CA SER A 73 -1.01 62.27 1.52
C SER A 73 -1.43 63.28 2.60
N PRO A 74 -2.16 62.88 3.67
CA PRO A 74 -1.51 62.28 4.85
C PRO A 74 -2.31 61.20 5.61
N THR A 75 -1.61 60.51 6.52
CA THR A 75 -2.19 59.62 7.55
C THR A 75 -2.62 60.41 8.81
N PRO A 76 -3.56 59.88 9.61
CA PRO A 76 -3.24 59.46 10.99
C PRO A 76 -3.86 58.09 11.34
N SER A 77 -3.36 57.23 12.23
CA SER A 77 -2.66 57.36 13.54
C SER A 77 -3.56 57.54 14.77
N ALA A 78 -3.92 56.41 15.39
CA ALA A 78 -4.08 56.17 16.85
C ALA A 78 -4.04 54.63 17.06
N SER A 79 -3.36 53.96 18.00
CA SER A 79 -2.87 54.22 19.38
C SER A 79 -3.97 54.30 20.45
N GLY A 80 -3.85 53.71 21.65
CA GLY A 80 -2.72 53.02 22.32
C GLY A 80 -3.16 51.80 23.18
N LYS A 81 -2.25 51.04 23.84
CA LYS A 81 -1.45 51.32 25.07
C LYS A 81 -2.14 50.76 26.34
N ASP A 82 -1.48 50.17 27.36
CA ASP A 82 -0.09 49.68 27.61
C ASP A 82 -0.21 48.23 28.23
N ASP A 83 0.59 47.60 29.11
CA ASP A 83 1.82 47.91 29.88
C ASP A 83 2.60 46.63 30.36
N LYS A 84 3.44 46.75 31.41
CA LYS A 84 4.31 45.78 32.13
C LYS A 84 3.56 44.60 32.81
N GLY A 85 4.19 43.56 33.39
CA GLY A 85 5.60 43.17 33.72
C GLY A 85 5.58 41.81 34.46
N ASP A 86 6.65 41.15 34.94
CA ASP A 86 8.07 41.49 35.19
C ASP A 86 8.94 40.17 35.17
N LYS A 87 10.22 40.23 35.56
CA LYS A 87 11.08 39.06 35.91
C LYS A 87 10.54 38.37 37.19
N GLY A 88 10.90 37.14 37.55
CA GLY A 88 11.93 36.21 37.05
C GLY A 88 13.04 36.00 38.10
N ASP A 89 13.26 34.76 38.54
CA ASP A 89 14.35 34.40 39.48
C ASP A 89 14.83 32.94 39.28
N LYS A 90 15.93 32.58 39.95
CA LYS A 90 16.58 31.25 39.94
C LYS A 90 16.69 30.66 41.36
N ASP A 91 17.15 29.41 41.40
CA ASP A 91 17.67 28.71 42.58
C ASP A 91 16.59 28.39 43.64
N ASN A 92 16.62 27.25 44.33
CA ASN A 92 17.80 26.66 44.95
C ASN A 92 17.73 25.12 45.00
N LYS A 93 18.91 24.50 45.11
CA LYS A 93 19.09 23.07 45.35
C LYS A 93 19.19 22.82 46.86
N LYS A 94 18.52 21.80 47.39
CA LYS A 94 18.97 21.16 48.63
C LYS A 94 18.64 19.68 48.69
N ASP A 95 19.57 18.93 49.25
CA ASP A 95 19.61 17.48 49.26
C ASP A 95 18.87 16.89 50.48
N GLY A 96 18.37 15.67 50.38
CA GLY A 96 17.70 14.96 51.47
C GLY A 96 17.56 13.48 51.17
N GLU A 97 18.34 12.64 51.87
CA GLU A 97 18.33 11.19 51.69
C GLU A 97 17.09 10.55 52.36
N GLY A 98 16.39 9.67 51.62
CA GLY A 98 15.22 8.94 52.10
C GLY A 98 15.20 7.53 51.53
N LYS A 99 14.99 6.52 52.38
CA LYS A 99 15.26 5.10 52.11
C LYS A 99 13.96 4.29 52.05
N GLY A 100 13.78 3.47 51.01
CA GLY A 100 12.66 2.52 50.88
C GLY A 100 11.31 3.17 50.51
N ASP A 101 10.39 2.50 49.81
CA ASP A 101 10.35 1.12 49.32
C ASP A 101 9.81 1.05 47.88
N GLY A 102 10.00 -0.10 47.23
CA GLY A 102 9.58 -0.29 45.85
C GLY A 102 8.07 -0.53 45.68
N ASN A 103 7.49 0.04 44.63
CA ASN A 103 6.24 -0.47 44.06
C ASN A 103 6.30 -0.42 42.52
N ASP A 104 5.87 -1.50 41.87
CA ASP A 104 5.86 -1.62 40.41
C ASP A 104 4.87 -0.64 39.80
N SER A 105 5.38 0.28 38.98
CA SER A 105 4.57 1.23 38.21
C SER A 105 4.63 0.88 36.73
N SER A 106 4.21 -0.35 36.41
CA SER A 106 3.99 -0.82 35.05
C SER A 106 3.01 0.12 34.33
N THR A 107 3.53 0.90 33.38
CA THR A 107 2.80 1.94 32.65
C THR A 107 1.77 1.35 31.69
N LYS A 108 0.59 1.05 32.24
CA LYS A 108 -0.60 0.62 31.49
C LYS A 108 -0.83 1.54 30.28
N PRO A 109 -0.95 1.01 29.05
CA PRO A 109 -1.28 1.81 27.88
C PRO A 109 -2.58 2.60 28.08
N PRO A 110 -2.71 3.81 27.49
CA PRO A 110 -3.92 4.60 27.62
C PRO A 110 -5.13 3.79 27.13
N ALA A 111 -6.14 3.66 27.98
CA ALA A 111 -7.36 2.93 27.64
C ALA A 111 -8.02 3.58 26.42
N GLY A 112 -8.30 2.77 25.39
CA GLY A 112 -8.84 3.25 24.12
C GLY A 112 -10.11 4.09 24.31
N ARG A 113 -10.22 5.17 23.53
CA ARG A 113 -11.41 6.04 23.51
C ARG A 113 -12.67 5.17 23.32
N PRO A 114 -13.77 5.39 24.08
CA PRO A 114 -14.98 4.61 23.91
C PRO A 114 -15.45 4.62 22.44
N ALA A 115 -15.66 3.43 21.88
CA ALA A 115 -16.09 3.27 20.49
C ALA A 115 -17.41 4.02 20.26
N ALA A 116 -17.50 4.75 19.14
CA ALA A 116 -18.67 5.56 18.84
C ALA A 116 -19.93 4.69 18.70
N ASN A 117 -21.08 5.18 19.18
CA ASN A 117 -22.38 4.59 18.86
C ASN A 117 -22.76 4.97 17.42
N GLY A 118 -22.19 4.28 16.43
CA GLY A 118 -22.44 4.48 15.00
C GLY A 118 -22.88 3.19 14.28
N PRO A 119 -23.06 3.25 12.95
CA PRO A 119 -23.64 2.16 12.15
C PRO A 119 -22.77 0.89 12.09
N LEU A 120 -21.48 0.97 12.44
CA LEU A 120 -20.56 -0.17 12.49
C LEU A 120 -20.20 -0.60 13.92
N LYS A 121 -20.97 -0.19 14.92
CA LYS A 121 -20.78 -0.60 16.32
C LYS A 121 -20.71 -2.12 16.45
N GLY A 122 -19.59 -2.62 16.97
CA GLY A 122 -19.35 -4.05 17.19
C GLY A 122 -18.76 -4.79 16.00
N LYS A 123 -18.60 -4.14 14.83
CA LYS A 123 -17.86 -4.68 13.68
C LYS A 123 -16.36 -4.53 13.88
N THR A 124 -15.58 -5.49 13.38
CA THR A 124 -14.12 -5.41 13.33
C THR A 124 -13.66 -5.31 11.87
N VAL A 125 -12.92 -4.25 11.54
CA VAL A 125 -12.33 -4.04 10.21
C VAL A 125 -10.82 -4.03 10.33
N VAL A 126 -10.13 -4.76 9.44
CA VAL A 126 -8.68 -4.72 9.33
C VAL A 126 -8.28 -4.01 8.05
N ILE A 127 -7.47 -2.95 8.18
CA ILE A 127 -6.90 -2.23 7.04
C ILE A 127 -5.46 -2.70 6.89
N ASP A 128 -5.07 -3.03 5.66
CA ASP A 128 -3.74 -3.53 5.32
C ASP A 128 -3.05 -2.51 4.39
N PRO A 129 -2.44 -1.43 4.94
CA PRO A 129 -1.66 -0.49 4.14
C PRO A 129 -0.47 -1.22 3.51
N GLY A 130 -0.51 -1.36 2.18
CA GLY A 130 0.45 -2.11 1.39
C GLY A 130 1.88 -1.63 1.61
N HIS A 131 2.81 -2.59 1.67
CA HIS A 131 4.24 -2.37 1.87
C HIS A 131 4.56 -1.67 3.21
N ASN A 132 5.79 -1.21 3.40
CA ASN A 132 6.20 -0.39 4.55
C ASN A 132 7.22 0.66 4.11
N PRO A 133 7.20 1.87 4.70
CA PRO A 133 8.14 2.94 4.35
C PRO A 133 9.63 2.56 4.48
N GLY A 134 9.98 1.63 5.36
CA GLY A 134 11.36 1.19 5.56
C GLY A 134 11.86 0.06 4.63
N ASN A 135 10.96 -0.63 3.90
CA ASN A 135 11.29 -1.87 3.17
C ASN A 135 12.49 -1.71 2.20
N PHE A 136 12.70 -0.53 1.60
CA PHE A 136 13.83 -0.26 0.69
C PHE A 136 15.22 -0.37 1.33
N ARG A 137 15.31 -0.41 2.67
CA ARG A 137 16.56 -0.59 3.43
C ARG A 137 16.81 -2.03 3.86
N HIS A 138 15.81 -2.90 3.70
CA HIS A 138 15.73 -4.25 4.27
C HIS A 138 15.52 -5.31 3.20
N ALA A 139 16.27 -5.18 2.11
CA ALA A 139 16.16 -6.04 0.92
C ALA A 139 16.43 -7.52 1.23
N THR A 140 17.27 -7.85 2.21
CA THR A 140 17.53 -9.24 2.60
C THR A 140 16.32 -9.85 3.31
N GLU A 141 15.65 -9.09 4.17
CA GLU A 141 14.54 -9.56 4.98
C GLU A 141 13.24 -9.69 4.18
N ILE A 142 12.95 -8.74 3.29
CA ILE A 142 11.72 -8.76 2.47
C ILE A 142 11.80 -9.76 1.30
N ASN A 143 12.99 -10.03 0.75
CA ASN A 143 13.16 -11.06 -0.29
C ASN A 143 13.14 -12.50 0.25
N ARG A 144 13.18 -12.69 1.58
CA ARG A 144 13.03 -14.02 2.20
C ARG A 144 11.67 -14.60 1.82
N LYS A 145 11.68 -15.82 1.25
CA LYS A 145 10.45 -16.49 0.82
C LYS A 145 9.58 -16.90 2.02
N VAL A 146 8.28 -16.70 1.88
CA VAL A 146 7.21 -17.14 2.79
C VAL A 146 6.22 -18.02 2.03
N ASP A 147 5.58 -18.95 2.74
CA ASP A 147 4.49 -19.76 2.21
C ASP A 147 3.22 -18.91 2.05
N ILE A 148 2.64 -18.91 0.85
CA ILE A 148 1.38 -18.23 0.53
C ILE A 148 0.22 -19.20 0.28
N GLY A 149 0.34 -20.42 0.80
CA GLY A 149 -0.63 -21.51 0.74
C GLY A 149 -0.62 -22.28 -0.58
N THR A 150 -0.47 -21.60 -1.71
CA THR A 150 -0.41 -22.23 -3.05
C THR A 150 1.01 -22.47 -3.56
N ASN A 151 1.96 -21.62 -3.17
CA ASN A 151 3.39 -21.70 -3.44
C ASN A 151 4.14 -20.76 -2.46
N SER A 152 5.40 -20.40 -2.74
CA SER A 152 6.12 -19.40 -1.97
C SER A 152 6.42 -18.13 -2.77
N LYS A 153 6.18 -16.96 -2.16
CA LYS A 153 6.56 -15.63 -2.67
C LYS A 153 7.44 -14.91 -1.65
N GLU A 154 8.02 -13.78 -2.06
CA GLU A 154 8.73 -12.81 -1.24
C GLU A 154 7.88 -12.42 -0.01
N CYS A 155 8.53 -12.15 1.12
CA CYS A 155 7.88 -11.70 2.36
C CYS A 155 7.10 -10.41 2.14
N ASP A 156 7.71 -9.40 1.53
CA ASP A 156 7.08 -8.14 1.12
C ASP A 156 7.89 -7.54 -0.05
N THR A 157 7.45 -6.43 -0.62
CA THR A 157 8.22 -5.62 -1.58
C THR A 157 8.27 -4.16 -1.12
N THR A 158 8.96 -3.31 -1.87
CA THR A 158 9.01 -1.86 -1.60
C THR A 158 7.72 -1.12 -1.97
N GLY A 159 6.82 -1.76 -2.72
CA GLY A 159 5.83 -1.07 -3.54
C GLY A 159 6.47 -0.31 -4.70
N THR A 160 5.63 0.42 -5.45
CA THR A 160 6.03 1.34 -6.52
C THR A 160 6.19 2.78 -5.99
N SER A 161 6.26 3.75 -6.90
CA SER A 161 6.35 5.18 -6.59
C SER A 161 5.77 6.02 -7.72
N THR A 162 5.56 7.31 -7.47
CA THR A 162 5.47 8.28 -8.57
C THR A 162 6.82 8.50 -9.23
N ASN A 163 6.81 9.14 -10.41
CA ASN A 163 8.03 9.48 -11.15
C ASN A 163 8.87 10.58 -10.46
N ASP A 164 8.25 11.35 -9.55
CA ASP A 164 8.90 12.33 -8.66
C ASP A 164 9.14 11.80 -7.23
N GLY A 165 9.00 10.48 -7.01
CA GLY A 165 9.53 9.80 -5.82
C GLY A 165 8.60 9.64 -4.62
N TYR A 166 7.33 10.08 -4.69
CA TYR A 166 6.34 9.78 -3.64
C TYR A 166 6.03 8.28 -3.67
N THR A 167 6.28 7.57 -2.57
CA THR A 167 6.23 6.10 -2.55
C THR A 167 4.82 5.56 -2.34
N GLU A 168 4.58 4.33 -2.82
CA GLU A 168 3.34 3.62 -2.54
C GLU A 168 3.13 3.45 -1.03
N ALA A 169 4.18 3.08 -0.28
CA ALA A 169 4.08 2.86 1.17
C ALA A 169 3.73 4.13 1.98
N GLU A 170 4.09 5.33 1.49
CA GLU A 170 3.63 6.60 2.07
C GLU A 170 2.17 6.91 1.70
N PHE A 171 1.76 6.57 0.48
CA PHE A 171 0.39 6.70 0.01
C PHE A 171 -0.59 5.81 0.79
N THR A 172 -0.26 4.51 0.92
CA THR A 172 -1.13 3.51 1.56
C THR A 172 -1.30 3.78 3.04
N LEU A 173 -0.26 4.24 3.73
CA LEU A 173 -0.28 4.55 5.16
C LEU A 173 -1.13 5.79 5.47
N ASP A 174 -0.96 6.90 4.73
CA ASP A 174 -1.84 8.09 4.84
C ASP A 174 -3.31 7.72 4.55
N LEU A 175 -3.57 6.93 3.51
CA LEU A 175 -4.92 6.48 3.16
C LEU A 175 -5.53 5.59 4.26
N ALA A 176 -4.75 4.67 4.84
CA ALA A 176 -5.18 3.83 5.95
C ALA A 176 -5.50 4.63 7.21
N HIS A 177 -4.74 5.69 7.51
CA HIS A 177 -5.01 6.57 8.64
C HIS A 177 -6.35 7.32 8.47
N ARG A 178 -6.64 7.81 7.26
CA ARG A 178 -7.92 8.44 6.94
C ARG A 178 -9.09 7.46 7.04
N LEU A 179 -8.91 6.24 6.49
CA LEU A 179 -9.93 5.20 6.52
C LEU A 179 -10.20 4.72 7.96
N ARG A 180 -9.16 4.55 8.78
CA ARG A 180 -9.26 4.28 10.23
C ARG A 180 -10.12 5.32 10.93
N ALA A 181 -9.80 6.61 10.78
CA ALA A 181 -10.52 7.68 11.46
C ALA A 181 -12.01 7.78 11.04
N LEU A 182 -12.35 7.39 9.80
CA LEU A 182 -13.74 7.32 9.33
C LEU A 182 -14.49 6.14 9.94
N LEU A 183 -13.92 4.94 9.89
CA LEU A 183 -14.55 3.71 10.40
C LEU A 183 -14.67 3.72 11.94
N GLU A 184 -13.69 4.23 12.67
CA GLU A 184 -13.75 4.42 14.13
C GLU A 184 -14.86 5.42 14.51
N LYS A 185 -15.05 6.49 13.72
CA LYS A 185 -16.16 7.45 13.89
C LYS A 185 -17.52 6.78 13.63
N GLN A 186 -17.58 5.76 12.79
CA GLN A 186 -18.76 4.91 12.60
C GLN A 186 -18.93 3.82 13.67
N GLY A 187 -18.01 3.70 14.63
CA GLY A 187 -18.08 2.73 15.74
C GLY A 187 -17.43 1.37 15.48
N ALA A 188 -16.76 1.19 14.33
CA ALA A 188 -15.99 -0.01 14.06
C ALA A 188 -14.76 -0.12 14.97
N THR A 189 -14.40 -1.33 15.35
CA THR A 189 -13.06 -1.64 15.89
C THR A 189 -12.12 -1.78 14.71
N VAL A 190 -11.23 -0.80 14.52
CA VAL A 190 -10.22 -0.84 13.45
C VAL A 190 -8.91 -1.40 13.97
N LYS A 191 -8.24 -2.22 13.16
CA LYS A 191 -6.85 -2.63 13.34
C LYS A 191 -6.09 -2.41 12.04
N LEU A 192 -4.82 -2.00 12.13
CA LEU A 192 -3.92 -2.00 10.97
C LEU A 192 -3.05 -3.26 10.98
N THR A 193 -2.55 -3.68 9.82
CA THR A 193 -1.47 -4.69 9.76
C THR A 193 -0.10 -4.10 10.12
N GLN A 194 0.09 -2.80 9.86
CA GLN A 194 1.27 -2.00 10.22
C GLN A 194 0.90 -0.51 10.33
N ASP A 195 1.60 0.26 11.16
CA ASP A 195 1.32 1.68 11.40
C ASP A 195 2.56 2.58 11.17
N GLY A 196 3.47 2.16 10.28
CA GLY A 196 4.78 2.80 10.07
C GLY A 196 5.80 2.57 11.20
N ASP A 197 5.48 1.68 12.14
CA ASP A 197 6.18 1.43 13.40
C ASP A 197 7.27 0.33 13.34
N ARG A 198 7.38 -0.35 12.18
CA ARG A 198 8.36 -1.43 11.93
C ARG A 198 9.43 -0.99 10.93
N PRO A 199 10.69 -1.47 11.05
CA PRO A 199 11.73 -1.22 10.05
C PRO A 199 11.39 -1.86 8.68
N TRP A 200 10.71 -3.01 8.70
CA TRP A 200 10.20 -3.70 7.53
C TRP A 200 9.10 -4.70 7.93
N GLY A 201 8.28 -5.10 6.95
CA GLY A 201 7.16 -6.03 7.16
C GLY A 201 6.05 -5.48 8.06
N PRO A 202 4.95 -6.21 8.28
CA PRO A 202 4.79 -7.66 8.21
C PRO A 202 4.86 -8.28 6.81
N CYS A 203 5.26 -9.54 6.76
CA CYS A 203 5.20 -10.33 5.53
C CYS A 203 3.75 -10.57 5.08
N VAL A 204 3.51 -10.87 3.80
CA VAL A 204 2.15 -11.09 3.25
C VAL A 204 1.35 -12.20 3.94
N ASP A 205 2.03 -13.23 4.46
CA ASP A 205 1.40 -14.29 5.27
C ASP A 205 1.04 -13.79 6.69
N GLU A 206 1.85 -12.91 7.27
CA GLU A 206 1.61 -12.26 8.56
C GLU A 206 0.46 -11.25 8.45
N ARG A 207 0.38 -10.48 7.35
CA ARG A 207 -0.73 -9.58 7.02
C ARG A 207 -2.08 -10.31 6.94
N ALA A 208 -2.15 -11.42 6.21
CA ALA A 208 -3.35 -12.27 6.17
C ALA A 208 -3.70 -12.84 7.56
N ARG A 209 -2.69 -13.34 8.28
CA ARG A 209 -2.82 -13.90 9.63
C ARG A 209 -3.34 -12.90 10.66
N ILE A 210 -3.01 -11.61 10.53
CA ILE A 210 -3.56 -10.53 11.37
C ILE A 210 -5.08 -10.40 11.13
N GLY A 211 -5.52 -10.38 9.87
CA GLY A 211 -6.94 -10.39 9.50
C GLY A 211 -7.71 -11.55 10.13
N ASN A 212 -7.21 -12.77 9.93
CA ASN A 212 -7.83 -13.99 10.43
C ASN A 212 -7.86 -14.03 11.97
N LYS A 213 -6.75 -13.72 12.65
CA LYS A 213 -6.67 -13.67 14.12
C LYS A 213 -7.53 -12.56 14.73
N ALA A 214 -7.82 -11.51 13.98
CA ALA A 214 -8.67 -10.42 14.45
C ALA A 214 -10.16 -10.80 14.49
N GLY A 215 -10.58 -11.87 13.82
CA GLY A 215 -12.00 -12.21 13.62
C GLY A 215 -12.73 -11.13 12.83
N ALA A 216 -12.06 -10.51 11.85
CA ALA A 216 -12.57 -9.34 11.14
C ALA A 216 -13.79 -9.68 10.28
N ASP A 217 -14.81 -8.82 10.32
CA ASP A 217 -15.96 -8.91 9.40
C ASP A 217 -15.54 -8.56 7.95
N ALA A 218 -14.56 -7.68 7.79
CA ALA A 218 -13.97 -7.29 6.51
C ALA A 218 -12.49 -6.92 6.65
N VAL A 219 -11.72 -7.20 5.61
CA VAL A 219 -10.32 -6.79 5.46
C VAL A 219 -10.13 -6.06 4.13
N VAL A 220 -9.40 -4.95 4.12
CA VAL A 220 -9.11 -4.20 2.89
C VAL A 220 -7.62 -3.89 2.81
N SER A 221 -6.96 -4.42 1.78
CA SER A 221 -5.61 -4.01 1.39
C SER A 221 -5.68 -2.72 0.58
N LEU A 222 -4.84 -1.75 0.92
CA LEU A 222 -4.74 -0.46 0.21
C LEU A 222 -3.42 -0.41 -0.53
N HIS A 223 -3.46 -0.12 -1.84
CA HIS A 223 -2.32 -0.13 -2.76
C HIS A 223 -2.48 0.93 -3.87
N ALA A 224 -1.43 1.13 -4.67
CA ALA A 224 -1.49 1.88 -5.93
C ALA A 224 -0.48 1.31 -6.95
N ASP A 225 -0.97 1.01 -8.15
CA ASP A 225 -0.24 0.23 -9.17
C ASP A 225 0.84 1.04 -9.91
N GLY A 226 1.75 0.35 -10.60
CA GLY A 226 2.82 0.91 -11.42
C GLY A 226 2.80 0.38 -12.85
N SER A 227 2.01 1.03 -13.72
CA SER A 227 1.80 0.63 -15.12
C SER A 227 2.30 1.68 -16.12
N GLY A 228 2.17 1.45 -17.43
CA GLY A 228 2.62 2.39 -18.47
C GLY A 228 1.95 3.77 -18.39
N ALA A 229 2.63 4.83 -18.84
CA ALA A 229 1.99 6.15 -18.97
C ALA A 229 0.85 6.07 -19.99
N GLY A 230 -0.32 6.63 -19.66
CA GLY A 230 -1.55 6.42 -20.43
C GLY A 230 -2.52 5.44 -19.75
N ASN A 231 -2.01 4.48 -18.97
CA ASN A 231 -2.79 3.57 -18.14
C ASN A 231 -3.20 4.25 -16.84
N ARG A 232 -4.49 4.25 -16.52
CA ARG A 232 -5.10 4.99 -15.40
C ARG A 232 -6.35 4.29 -14.88
N GLY A 233 -6.76 4.70 -13.68
CA GLY A 233 -8.00 4.29 -13.04
C GLY A 233 -7.79 3.23 -11.97
N TYR A 234 -8.77 3.12 -11.08
CA TYR A 234 -8.71 2.21 -9.94
C TYR A 234 -9.13 0.79 -10.33
N HIS A 235 -8.68 -0.22 -9.59
CA HIS A 235 -9.30 -1.54 -9.63
C HIS A 235 -9.33 -2.22 -8.26
N VAL A 236 -10.30 -3.10 -8.06
CA VAL A 236 -10.50 -3.85 -6.81
C VAL A 236 -10.27 -5.33 -7.08
N ILE A 237 -9.23 -5.90 -6.49
CA ILE A 237 -8.84 -7.30 -6.67
C ILE A 237 -9.53 -8.17 -5.61
N MET A 238 -10.27 -9.16 -6.10
CA MET A 238 -11.10 -10.08 -5.32
C MET A 238 -10.51 -11.50 -5.38
N PRO A 239 -10.71 -12.34 -4.35
CA PRO A 239 -10.21 -13.71 -4.33
C PRO A 239 -10.99 -14.59 -5.31
N GLY A 240 -10.28 -15.17 -6.29
CA GLY A 240 -10.77 -16.33 -7.03
C GLY A 240 -10.81 -17.58 -6.14
N LYS A 241 -11.51 -18.63 -6.59
CA LYS A 241 -11.61 -19.88 -5.83
C LYS A 241 -10.28 -20.65 -5.86
N VAL A 242 -9.67 -20.80 -4.69
CA VAL A 242 -8.42 -21.52 -4.45
C VAL A 242 -8.67 -22.55 -3.36
N ARG A 243 -8.14 -23.77 -3.57
CA ARG A 243 -8.08 -24.83 -2.55
C ARG A 243 -6.80 -25.66 -2.74
N SER A 244 -5.70 -25.23 -2.16
CA SER A 244 -4.39 -25.90 -2.25
C SER A 244 -3.51 -25.52 -1.06
N GLY A 245 -2.72 -26.49 -0.56
CA GLY A 245 -1.87 -26.32 0.62
C GLY A 245 -2.64 -25.71 1.80
N ALA A 246 -2.18 -24.55 2.29
CA ALA A 246 -2.82 -23.82 3.39
C ALA A 246 -3.91 -22.81 2.92
N ALA A 247 -4.15 -22.66 1.62
CA ALA A 247 -5.12 -21.73 1.06
C ALA A 247 -6.47 -22.41 0.74
N ASP A 248 -7.56 -21.88 1.31
CA ASP A 248 -8.93 -22.27 0.99
C ASP A 248 -9.85 -21.04 0.97
N THR A 249 -9.91 -20.33 -0.16
CA THR A 249 -10.75 -19.14 -0.29
C THR A 249 -12.24 -19.46 -0.47
N SER A 250 -12.63 -20.74 -0.51
CA SER A 250 -13.96 -21.20 -0.90
C SER A 250 -15.12 -20.54 -0.14
N ALA A 251 -14.92 -20.22 1.15
CA ALA A 251 -15.91 -19.55 1.99
C ALA A 251 -15.98 -18.02 1.77
N ILE A 252 -14.92 -17.39 1.25
CA ILE A 252 -14.79 -15.94 1.17
C ILE A 252 -15.01 -15.37 -0.24
N VAL A 253 -15.01 -16.18 -1.31
CA VAL A 253 -15.19 -15.70 -2.70
C VAL A 253 -16.44 -14.81 -2.86
N ILE A 254 -17.60 -15.28 -2.40
CA ILE A 254 -18.87 -14.56 -2.53
C ILE A 254 -18.90 -13.26 -1.71
N PRO A 255 -18.67 -13.27 -0.38
CA PRO A 255 -18.71 -12.03 0.41
C PRO A 255 -17.56 -11.06 0.07
N SER A 256 -16.40 -11.56 -0.39
CA SER A 256 -15.33 -10.66 -0.86
C SER A 256 -15.67 -10.03 -2.21
N LYS A 257 -16.41 -10.72 -3.08
CA LYS A 257 -16.95 -10.13 -4.32
C LYS A 257 -17.93 -9.01 -3.99
N GLU A 258 -18.86 -9.25 -3.07
CA GLU A 258 -19.84 -8.23 -2.64
C GLU A 258 -19.16 -7.01 -1.99
N LEU A 259 -18.19 -7.24 -1.08
CA LEU A 259 -17.34 -6.20 -0.51
C LEU A 259 -16.61 -5.40 -1.61
N GLY A 260 -16.06 -6.09 -2.62
CA GLY A 260 -15.35 -5.47 -3.73
C GLY A 260 -16.24 -4.61 -4.62
N GLU A 261 -17.43 -5.11 -4.98
CA GLU A 261 -18.42 -4.38 -5.79
C GLU A 261 -18.95 -3.14 -5.07
N ARG A 262 -19.25 -3.24 -3.76
CA ARG A 262 -19.70 -2.12 -2.94
C ARG A 262 -18.60 -1.07 -2.74
N ILE A 263 -17.35 -1.48 -2.55
CA ILE A 263 -16.19 -0.57 -2.52
C ILE A 263 -15.98 0.09 -3.88
N ALA A 264 -15.97 -0.65 -4.99
CA ALA A 264 -15.77 -0.11 -6.33
C ALA A 264 -16.84 0.96 -6.67
N GLY A 265 -18.11 0.66 -6.43
CA GLY A 265 -19.22 1.59 -6.66
C GLY A 265 -19.09 2.88 -5.84
N LYS A 266 -18.81 2.78 -4.54
CA LYS A 266 -18.61 3.97 -3.70
C LYS A 266 -17.29 4.70 -3.96
N PHE A 267 -16.26 4.02 -4.44
CA PHE A 267 -15.02 4.66 -4.86
C PHE A 267 -15.25 5.59 -6.05
N VAL A 268 -15.88 5.12 -7.14
CA VAL A 268 -16.18 5.96 -8.31
C VAL A 268 -17.17 7.08 -7.98
N GLU A 269 -18.23 6.80 -7.21
CA GLU A 269 -19.24 7.80 -6.80
C GLU A 269 -18.60 8.96 -6.02
N VAL A 270 -17.66 8.66 -5.10
CA VAL A 270 -17.10 9.65 -4.17
C VAL A 270 -15.85 10.35 -4.70
N THR A 271 -15.07 9.70 -5.57
CA THR A 271 -13.82 10.26 -6.12
C THR A 271 -13.97 10.88 -7.50
N GLY A 272 -14.90 10.37 -8.32
CA GLY A 272 -14.94 10.63 -9.76
C GLY A 272 -13.81 9.95 -10.57
N SER A 273 -12.96 9.14 -9.94
CA SER A 273 -11.92 8.37 -10.65
C SER A 273 -12.55 7.25 -11.45
N ALA A 274 -12.19 7.15 -12.74
CA ALA A 274 -12.66 6.08 -13.60
C ALA A 274 -12.09 4.70 -13.18
N PRO A 275 -12.80 3.60 -13.50
CA PRO A 275 -12.22 2.26 -13.50
C PRO A 275 -10.95 2.15 -14.34
N SER A 276 -10.09 1.18 -13.99
CA SER A 276 -8.86 0.88 -14.71
C SER A 276 -9.09 0.61 -16.19
N ASN A 277 -8.35 1.30 -17.06
CA ASN A 277 -8.36 1.05 -18.51
C ASN A 277 -7.33 -0.01 -18.96
N TYR A 278 -6.73 -0.75 -18.03
CA TYR A 278 -5.63 -1.69 -18.28
C TYR A 278 -5.67 -2.99 -17.47
N ILE A 279 -6.53 -3.08 -16.44
CA ILE A 279 -6.83 -4.29 -15.65
C ILE A 279 -8.34 -4.34 -15.39
N GLY A 280 -8.93 -5.53 -15.31
CA GLY A 280 -10.35 -5.71 -14.95
C GLY A 280 -11.33 -5.25 -16.05
N ASP A 281 -10.92 -5.29 -17.31
CA ASP A 281 -11.75 -5.09 -18.51
C ASP A 281 -12.64 -3.84 -18.50
N GLY A 282 -12.16 -2.75 -17.91
CA GLY A 282 -12.90 -1.48 -17.77
C GLY A 282 -14.01 -1.48 -16.71
N THR A 283 -14.21 -2.60 -16.00
CA THR A 283 -15.16 -2.70 -14.87
C THR A 283 -14.57 -2.19 -13.56
N GLY A 284 -13.23 -2.17 -13.43
CA GLY A 284 -12.55 -1.85 -12.17
C GLY A 284 -12.62 -2.98 -11.15
N LEU A 285 -12.98 -4.20 -11.57
CA LEU A 285 -13.00 -5.41 -10.77
C LEU A 285 -12.06 -6.44 -11.37
N ASP A 286 -11.21 -7.04 -10.54
CA ASP A 286 -10.27 -8.10 -10.92
C ASP A 286 -10.45 -9.32 -10.00
N THR A 287 -10.19 -10.53 -10.49
CA THR A 287 -10.40 -11.77 -9.73
C THR A 287 -9.17 -12.67 -9.85
N ARG A 288 -8.37 -12.75 -8.79
CA ARG A 288 -7.03 -13.37 -8.81
C ARG A 288 -6.87 -14.50 -7.79
N THR A 289 -5.95 -15.41 -8.11
CA THR A 289 -5.67 -16.64 -7.36
C THR A 289 -4.19 -16.76 -6.96
N ASP A 290 -3.38 -15.72 -7.20
CA ASP A 290 -1.92 -15.71 -6.97
C ASP A 290 -1.48 -14.80 -5.81
N LEU A 291 -2.38 -13.97 -5.26
CA LEU A 291 -2.04 -13.03 -4.19
C LEU A 291 -2.11 -13.72 -2.83
N GLY A 292 -0.96 -13.90 -2.17
CA GLY A 292 -0.89 -14.57 -0.87
C GLY A 292 -1.75 -13.94 0.22
N GLY A 293 -1.83 -12.60 0.22
CA GLY A 293 -2.70 -11.85 1.13
C GLY A 293 -4.20 -12.13 0.93
N LEU A 294 -4.63 -12.59 -0.25
CA LEU A 294 -6.00 -13.08 -0.52
C LEU A 294 -6.12 -14.59 -0.22
N ASN A 295 -5.20 -15.39 -0.76
CA ASN A 295 -5.21 -16.86 -0.69
C ASN A 295 -5.21 -17.40 0.75
N LEU A 296 -4.52 -16.70 1.67
CA LEU A 296 -4.45 -17.05 3.09
C LEU A 296 -5.55 -16.40 3.95
N SER A 297 -6.46 -15.62 3.37
CA SER A 297 -7.55 -14.99 4.14
C SER A 297 -8.68 -16.00 4.41
N THR A 298 -9.11 -16.09 5.67
CA THR A 298 -10.28 -16.88 6.09
C THR A 298 -11.50 -15.99 6.39
N VAL A 299 -11.39 -14.70 6.10
CA VAL A 299 -12.41 -13.65 6.26
C VAL A 299 -12.54 -12.86 4.95
N PRO A 300 -13.65 -12.14 4.70
CA PRO A 300 -13.84 -11.38 3.47
C PRO A 300 -12.70 -10.37 3.27
N LYS A 301 -11.99 -10.45 2.14
CA LYS A 301 -10.86 -9.55 1.83
C LYS A 301 -10.82 -9.15 0.36
N VAL A 302 -10.50 -7.87 0.12
CA VAL A 302 -10.12 -7.33 -1.20
C VAL A 302 -8.84 -6.51 -1.13
N PHE A 303 -8.22 -6.25 -2.27
CA PHE A 303 -7.20 -5.23 -2.46
C PHE A 303 -7.81 -4.08 -3.28
N VAL A 304 -7.48 -2.83 -2.96
CA VAL A 304 -7.93 -1.63 -3.70
C VAL A 304 -6.71 -0.92 -4.27
N GLU A 305 -6.48 -1.13 -5.56
CA GLU A 305 -5.47 -0.44 -6.35
C GLU A 305 -6.03 0.92 -6.74
N CYS A 306 -5.58 1.97 -6.06
CA CYS A 306 -6.25 3.27 -6.05
C CYS A 306 -6.04 4.12 -7.33
N GLY A 307 -5.12 3.72 -8.21
CA GLY A 307 -4.74 4.41 -9.45
C GLY A 307 -3.28 4.10 -9.82
N ASN A 308 -2.84 4.49 -11.03
CA ASN A 308 -1.47 4.24 -11.49
C ASN A 308 -0.50 5.35 -11.03
N MET A 309 0.47 5.04 -10.14
CA MET A 309 1.47 6.01 -9.68
C MET A 309 2.38 6.53 -10.80
N ARG A 310 2.50 5.82 -11.92
CA ARG A 310 3.39 6.18 -13.04
C ARG A 310 2.74 7.08 -14.09
N ASP A 311 1.41 7.21 -14.12
CA ASP A 311 0.71 8.18 -14.97
C ASP A 311 0.62 9.56 -14.28
N ALA A 312 0.81 10.64 -15.05
CA ALA A 312 0.85 12.01 -14.53
C ALA A 312 -0.49 12.50 -13.93
N LYS A 313 -1.63 11.98 -14.38
CA LYS A 313 -2.96 12.37 -13.87
C LYS A 313 -3.28 11.63 -12.59
N ASP A 314 -3.13 10.30 -12.59
CA ASP A 314 -3.38 9.47 -11.41
C ASP A 314 -2.41 9.84 -10.28
N SER A 315 -1.11 10.01 -10.56
CA SER A 315 -0.14 10.47 -9.54
C SER A 315 -0.47 11.85 -8.95
N ALA A 316 -1.10 12.76 -9.71
CA ALA A 316 -1.56 14.04 -9.17
C ALA A 316 -2.75 13.87 -8.21
N LEU A 317 -3.66 12.94 -8.48
CA LEU A 317 -4.75 12.56 -7.56
C LEU A 317 -4.19 11.87 -6.30
N LEU A 318 -3.32 10.87 -6.46
CA LEU A 318 -2.72 10.12 -5.37
C LEU A 318 -1.89 11.03 -4.43
N LYS A 319 -1.19 12.05 -4.96
CA LYS A 319 -0.48 13.07 -4.17
C LYS A 319 -1.41 14.09 -3.50
N SER A 320 -2.64 14.29 -3.98
CA SER A 320 -3.59 15.24 -3.38
C SER A 320 -4.22 14.70 -2.10
N GLY A 321 -3.96 15.38 -0.96
CA GLY A 321 -4.56 15.03 0.33
C GLY A 321 -6.09 15.16 0.36
N GLU A 322 -6.67 16.04 -0.48
CA GLU A 322 -8.14 16.15 -0.63
C GLU A 322 -8.70 14.92 -1.36
N TRP A 323 -8.04 14.48 -2.45
CA TRP A 323 -8.47 13.28 -3.16
C TRP A 323 -8.26 12.02 -2.32
N ARG A 324 -7.17 11.89 -1.57
CA ARG A 324 -7.01 10.77 -0.59
C ARG A 324 -8.10 10.77 0.47
N GLN A 325 -8.62 11.94 0.87
CA GLN A 325 -9.78 12.01 1.76
C GLN A 325 -11.10 11.58 1.09
N LYS A 326 -11.26 11.81 -0.22
CA LYS A 326 -12.38 11.27 -1.02
C LYS A 326 -12.25 9.76 -1.19
N ALA A 327 -11.07 9.24 -1.54
CA ALA A 327 -10.79 7.81 -1.67
C ALA A 327 -11.08 7.06 -0.36
N ALA A 328 -10.56 7.54 0.78
CA ALA A 328 -10.85 6.97 2.09
C ALA A 328 -12.36 6.99 2.43
N ARG A 329 -13.09 8.03 2.00
CA ARG A 329 -14.55 8.09 2.18
C ARG A 329 -15.28 7.06 1.30
N GLY A 330 -14.95 6.95 0.01
CA GLY A 330 -15.55 5.95 -0.88
C GLY A 330 -15.32 4.52 -0.39
N ILE A 331 -14.10 4.20 0.07
CA ILE A 331 -13.80 2.90 0.67
C ILE A 331 -14.59 2.69 1.98
N SER A 332 -14.66 3.71 2.86
CA SER A 332 -15.43 3.63 4.10
C SER A 332 -16.93 3.39 3.86
N GLU A 333 -17.53 4.08 2.88
CA GLU A 333 -18.95 3.92 2.53
C GLU A 333 -19.24 2.55 1.87
N GLY A 334 -18.30 2.02 1.08
CA GLY A 334 -18.40 0.67 0.50
C GLY A 334 -18.30 -0.43 1.56
N ILE A 335 -17.36 -0.31 2.50
CA ILE A 335 -17.26 -1.17 3.70
C ILE A 335 -18.53 -1.05 4.54
N GLU A 336 -19.04 0.16 4.77
CA GLU A 336 -20.27 0.37 5.55
C GLU A 336 -21.47 -0.33 4.91
N GLY A 337 -21.64 -0.19 3.59
CA GLY A 337 -22.68 -0.88 2.85
C GLY A 337 -22.57 -2.41 2.98
N PHE A 338 -21.38 -2.97 2.83
CA PHE A 338 -21.15 -4.41 2.96
C PHE A 338 -21.49 -4.94 4.37
N LEU A 339 -21.06 -4.23 5.41
CA LEU A 339 -21.21 -4.68 6.79
C LEU A 339 -22.64 -4.52 7.35
N ARG A 340 -23.53 -3.86 6.62
CA ARG A 340 -24.93 -3.58 7.00
C ARG A 340 -25.98 -4.37 6.21
N GLY A 341 -25.69 -4.74 4.96
CA GLY A 341 -26.65 -5.32 4.02
C GLY A 341 -27.33 -4.26 3.17
#